data_AF-A0A7R9CX03-F1
#
_entry.id   AF-A0A7R9CX03-F1
#
_cell.length_a   1.000
_cell.length_b   1.000
_cell.length_c   1.000
_cell.angle_alpha   90.00
_cell.angle_beta   90.00
_cell.angle_gamma   90.00
#
_symmetry.space_group_name_H-M   'P 1'
#
loop_
_entity.id
_entity.type
_entity.pdbx_description
1 polymer ?
#
loop_
_entity_poly.entity_id
_entity_poly.type
_entity_poly.pdbx_seq_one_letter_code
_entity_poly.pdbx_strand_id
1 'polypeptide(L)'
;MPLDSDNTINSHLVTDTVSPDKDVDGLNTVNEGRVAVGDLEGFVPCTPNGVMELIKRSVEWSGVEIAGSNAVVLGRSKIVGTPASELLKWHHATVTICHSKTKNLSQLTAQADILVVAIGRAEMVKGSWIKPGAIVIDCGINSIPGQSRPQIPNDTKKSGQRLVGDVAFEEAKKVASYITPVPGGVGPMTVAMLMKNTVLSAQRQARKLLNPQWGLRLLPLNLKTPVPSDIQIARSQEPKDIVLVAEEVGLYPNEVNQYGHKKAKISLSVLKRLQHQKNGKYVVVAG
;
A
#
# COMPACT_ATOMS: atom_id res chain seq x y z
N MET A 1 -5.30 11.66 2.06
CA MET A 1 -4.77 12.63 3.05
C MET A 1 -5.51 13.95 2.92
N PRO A 2 -5.68 14.75 3.98
CA PRO A 2 -6.14 16.12 3.82
C PRO A 2 -5.07 16.93 3.08
N LEU A 3 -5.50 17.75 2.13
CA LEU A 3 -4.63 18.75 1.49
C LEU A 3 -4.90 20.07 2.18
N ASP A 4 -3.85 20.71 2.70
CA ASP A 4 -3.96 22.03 3.32
C ASP A 4 -3.94 23.10 2.22
N SER A 5 -5.12 23.56 1.81
CA SER A 5 -5.29 24.52 0.72
C SER A 5 -6.58 25.31 0.87
N ASP A 6 -6.53 26.60 0.51
CA ASP A 6 -7.72 27.46 0.40
C ASP A 6 -8.65 27.04 -0.74
N ASN A 7 -8.17 26.21 -1.68
CA ASN A 7 -8.94 25.73 -2.81
C ASN A 7 -9.50 24.33 -2.55
N THR A 8 -10.70 24.06 -3.08
CA THR A 8 -11.25 22.70 -3.06
C THR A 8 -10.47 21.81 -4.01
N ILE A 9 -9.78 20.82 -3.47
CA ILE A 9 -9.00 19.84 -4.25
C ILE A 9 -9.50 18.43 -3.92
N ASN A 10 -9.77 17.64 -4.96
CA ASN A 10 -10.09 16.23 -4.79
C ASN A 10 -8.81 15.44 -4.45
N SER A 11 -8.59 15.19 -3.17
CA SER A 11 -7.40 14.47 -2.68
C SER A 11 -7.31 13.03 -3.19
N HIS A 12 -8.43 12.38 -3.46
CA HIS A 12 -8.45 11.03 -4.03
C HIS A 12 -7.93 11.04 -5.46
N LEU A 13 -8.42 11.97 -6.28
CA LEU A 13 -7.95 12.13 -7.65
C LEU A 13 -6.44 12.40 -7.68
N VAL A 14 -5.95 13.28 -6.81
CA VAL A 14 -4.51 13.55 -6.69
C VAL A 14 -3.73 12.29 -6.31
N THR A 15 -4.22 11.53 -5.33
CA THR A 15 -3.57 10.27 -4.91
C THR A 15 -3.53 9.24 -6.06
N ASP A 16 -4.64 9.07 -6.77
CA ASP A 16 -4.75 8.11 -7.88
C ASP A 16 -3.96 8.52 -9.13
N THR A 17 -3.60 9.79 -9.29
CA THR A 17 -2.71 10.22 -10.39
C THR A 17 -1.26 9.76 -10.20
N VAL A 18 -0.86 9.38 -8.99
CA VAL A 18 0.44 8.75 -8.75
C VAL A 18 0.43 7.36 -9.38
N SER A 19 1.40 7.08 -10.26
CA SER A 19 1.54 5.76 -10.88
C SER A 19 1.56 4.66 -9.80
N PRO A 20 0.75 3.58 -9.95
CA PRO A 20 0.72 2.48 -8.99
C PRO A 20 2.10 1.84 -8.75
N ASP A 21 2.97 1.85 -9.75
CA ASP A 21 4.34 1.33 -9.70
C ASP A 21 5.32 2.22 -8.90
N LYS A 22 4.90 3.42 -8.51
CA LYS A 22 5.67 4.37 -7.70
C LYS A 22 4.96 4.78 -6.41
N ASP A 23 3.74 4.32 -6.19
CA ASP A 23 2.92 4.61 -5.02
C ASP A 23 3.40 3.80 -3.80
N VAL A 24 4.52 4.24 -3.20
CA VAL A 24 5.12 3.57 -2.05
C VAL A 24 4.26 3.65 -0.79
N ASP A 25 3.22 4.49 -0.77
CA ASP A 25 2.25 4.55 0.33
C ASP A 25 1.12 3.52 0.16
N GLY A 26 0.95 2.96 -1.03
CA GLY A 26 -0.03 1.93 -1.36
C GLY A 26 -1.48 2.42 -1.41
N LEU A 27 -1.70 3.74 -1.48
CA LEU A 27 -3.04 4.36 -1.40
C LEU A 27 -3.72 4.54 -2.76
N ASN A 28 -3.03 4.24 -3.86
CA ASN A 28 -3.62 4.25 -5.19
C ASN A 28 -4.69 3.14 -5.29
N THR A 29 -5.83 3.45 -5.90
CA THR A 29 -6.95 2.51 -6.09
C THR A 29 -6.53 1.18 -6.72
N VAL A 30 -5.53 1.17 -7.61
CA VAL A 30 -4.98 -0.07 -8.20
C VAL A 30 -4.26 -0.91 -7.15
N ASN A 31 -3.42 -0.32 -6.30
CA ASN A 31 -2.71 -1.04 -5.24
C ASN A 31 -3.69 -1.52 -4.16
N GLU A 32 -4.66 -0.69 -3.75
CA GLU A 32 -5.73 -1.10 -2.84
C GLU A 32 -6.56 -2.26 -3.44
N GLY A 33 -6.87 -2.18 -4.74
CA GLY A 33 -7.59 -3.23 -5.47
C GLY A 33 -6.82 -4.55 -5.53
N ARG A 34 -5.50 -4.50 -5.77
CA ARG A 34 -4.62 -5.67 -5.73
C ARG A 34 -4.68 -6.35 -4.36
N VAL A 35 -4.54 -5.58 -3.28
CA VAL A 35 -4.66 -6.09 -1.90
C VAL A 35 -6.04 -6.73 -1.66
N ALA A 36 -7.12 -6.11 -2.11
CA ALA A 36 -8.48 -6.64 -1.93
C ALA A 36 -8.68 -8.02 -2.59
N VAL A 37 -8.07 -8.24 -3.77
CA VAL A 37 -8.14 -9.51 -4.51
C VAL A 37 -7.02 -10.51 -4.16
N GLY A 38 -6.11 -10.16 -3.24
CA GLY A 38 -5.05 -11.06 -2.76
C GLY A 38 -3.77 -11.02 -3.57
N ASP A 39 -3.66 -10.08 -4.51
CA ASP A 39 -2.41 -9.76 -5.18
C ASP A 39 -1.57 -8.87 -4.25
N LEU A 40 -0.58 -9.49 -3.60
CA LEU A 40 0.36 -8.82 -2.71
C LEU A 40 1.69 -8.49 -3.42
N GLU A 41 1.76 -8.61 -4.75
CA GLU A 41 2.93 -8.21 -5.53
C GLU A 41 3.03 -6.69 -5.71
N GLY A 42 1.94 -5.95 -5.48
CA GLY A 42 1.90 -4.48 -5.49
C GLY A 42 2.59 -3.82 -4.28
N PHE A 43 2.29 -2.54 -4.06
CA PHE A 43 2.61 -1.89 -2.78
C PHE A 43 1.44 -2.07 -1.81
N VAL A 44 1.74 -2.63 -0.63
CA VAL A 44 0.76 -2.77 0.45
C VAL A 44 0.75 -1.48 1.28
N PRO A 45 -0.43 -0.94 1.65
CA PRO A 45 -0.51 0.29 2.45
C PRO A 45 0.32 0.24 3.73
N CYS A 46 1.05 1.31 4.02
CA CYS A 46 2.11 1.31 5.05
C CYS A 46 1.60 0.94 6.45
N THR A 47 0.52 1.57 6.92
CA THR A 47 -0.03 1.31 8.26
C THR A 47 -0.58 -0.11 8.38
N PRO A 48 -1.46 -0.61 7.48
CA PRO A 48 -1.89 -2.02 7.47
C PRO A 48 -0.75 -3.04 7.41
N ASN A 49 0.29 -2.78 6.61
CA ASN A 49 1.48 -3.65 6.56
C ASN A 49 2.22 -3.65 7.91
N GLY A 50 2.28 -2.49 8.57
CA GLY A 50 2.85 -2.34 9.92
C GLY A 50 2.05 -3.08 10.98
N VAL A 51 0.72 -3.02 10.92
CA VAL A 51 -0.20 -3.81 11.75
C VAL A 51 0.07 -5.30 11.55
N MET A 52 0.15 -5.75 10.30
CA MET A 52 0.39 -7.15 9.97
C MET A 52 1.76 -7.65 10.50
N GLU A 53 2.81 -6.83 10.38
CA GLU A 53 4.14 -7.14 10.91
C GLU A 53 4.14 -7.25 12.45
N LEU A 54 3.43 -6.35 13.15
CA LEU A 54 3.29 -6.42 14.61
C LEU A 54 2.55 -7.69 15.05
N ILE A 55 1.48 -8.07 14.36
CA ILE A 55 0.74 -9.31 14.63
C ILE A 55 1.66 -10.51 14.41
N LYS A 56 2.39 -10.58 13.29
CA LYS A 56 3.33 -11.69 13.01
C LYS A 56 4.36 -11.84 14.11
N ARG A 57 4.91 -10.74 14.63
CA ARG A 57 5.90 -10.76 15.72
C ARG A 57 5.29 -11.07 17.08
N SER A 58 4.00 -10.83 17.29
CA SER A 58 3.34 -11.15 18.55
C SER A 58 2.89 -12.60 18.66
N VAL A 59 2.83 -13.36 17.55
CA VAL A 59 2.42 -14.79 17.54
C VAL A 59 3.24 -15.61 18.53
N GLU A 60 4.57 -15.45 18.56
CA GLU A 60 5.47 -16.20 19.45
C GLU A 60 5.16 -15.97 20.94
N TRP A 61 4.71 -14.77 21.30
CA TRP A 61 4.44 -14.37 22.68
C TRP A 61 3.01 -14.67 23.12
N SER A 62 2.07 -14.58 22.17
CA SER A 62 0.64 -14.74 22.41
C SER A 62 0.15 -16.18 22.26
N GLY A 63 0.84 -16.99 21.44
CA GLY A 63 0.37 -18.30 21.01
C GLY A 63 -0.82 -18.25 20.04
N VAL A 64 -1.20 -17.06 19.55
CA VAL A 64 -2.33 -16.87 18.63
C VAL A 64 -1.83 -16.98 17.19
N GLU A 65 -2.13 -18.09 16.53
CA GLU A 65 -1.91 -18.23 15.09
C GLU A 65 -2.87 -17.33 14.30
N ILE A 66 -2.40 -16.74 13.21
CA ILE A 66 -3.25 -15.86 12.38
C ILE A 66 -4.24 -16.70 11.55
N ALA A 67 -3.75 -17.79 10.96
CA ALA A 67 -4.59 -18.70 10.19
C ALA A 67 -5.63 -19.35 11.12
N GLY A 68 -6.90 -19.31 10.72
CA GLY A 68 -8.02 -19.85 11.50
C GLY A 68 -8.46 -18.98 12.68
N SER A 69 -7.75 -17.90 13.01
CA SER A 69 -8.17 -16.98 14.08
C SER A 69 -9.44 -16.20 13.72
N ASN A 70 -10.18 -15.80 14.75
CA ASN A 70 -11.24 -14.80 14.62
C ASN A 70 -10.63 -13.40 14.80
N ALA A 71 -10.50 -12.65 13.71
CA ALA A 71 -9.99 -11.29 13.73
C ALA A 71 -11.13 -10.27 13.63
N VAL A 72 -11.09 -9.23 14.47
CA VAL A 72 -12.03 -8.11 14.42
C VAL A 72 -11.29 -6.82 14.12
N VAL A 73 -11.74 -6.10 13.11
CA VAL A 73 -11.20 -4.78 12.74
C VAL A 73 -12.25 -3.71 13.03
N LEU A 74 -11.97 -2.80 13.96
CA LEU A 74 -12.81 -1.65 14.27
C LEU A 74 -12.34 -0.46 13.45
N GLY A 75 -13.14 -0.09 12.46
CA GLY A 75 -12.82 0.92 11.47
C GLY A 75 -12.80 0.34 10.07
N ARG A 76 -13.25 1.14 9.10
CA ARG A 76 -13.33 0.79 7.67
C ARG A 76 -12.82 1.92 6.77
N SER A 77 -11.85 2.67 7.27
CA SER A 77 -11.21 3.72 6.49
C SER A 77 -10.42 3.10 5.34
N LYS A 78 -10.27 3.85 4.23
CA LYS A 78 -9.43 3.45 3.10
C LYS A 78 -7.97 3.25 3.53
N ILE A 79 -7.48 4.08 4.45
CA ILE A 79 -6.08 4.12 4.86
C ILE A 79 -5.70 2.93 5.78
N VAL A 80 -6.60 2.49 6.67
CA VAL A 80 -6.24 1.51 7.70
C VAL A 80 -7.23 0.34 7.75
N GLY A 81 -8.48 0.60 8.09
CA GLY A 81 -9.43 -0.46 8.47
C GLY A 81 -9.68 -1.47 7.35
N THR A 82 -10.02 -0.99 6.15
CA THR A 82 -10.28 -1.85 5.01
C THR A 82 -9.05 -2.66 4.61
N PRO A 83 -7.90 -2.06 4.26
CA PRO A 83 -6.71 -2.84 3.88
C PRO A 83 -6.18 -3.76 5.00
N ALA A 84 -6.28 -3.39 6.27
CA ALA A 84 -5.90 -4.29 7.38
C ALA A 84 -6.80 -5.53 7.42
N SER A 85 -8.11 -5.36 7.20
CA SER A 85 -9.05 -6.48 7.12
C SER A 85 -8.76 -7.41 5.93
N GLU A 86 -8.38 -6.85 4.78
CA GLU A 86 -8.00 -7.64 3.60
C GLU A 86 -6.72 -8.43 3.84
N LEU A 87 -5.70 -7.82 4.46
CA LEU A 87 -4.46 -8.52 4.79
C LEU A 87 -4.70 -9.67 5.77
N LEU A 88 -5.51 -9.48 6.81
CA LEU A 88 -5.89 -10.54 7.74
C LEU A 88 -6.61 -11.70 7.03
N LYS A 89 -7.55 -11.37 6.12
CA LYS A 89 -8.26 -12.35 5.29
C LYS A 89 -7.29 -13.17 4.44
N TRP A 90 -6.34 -12.53 3.77
CA TRP A 90 -5.33 -13.21 2.95
C TRP A 90 -4.25 -13.94 3.76
N HIS A 91 -4.16 -13.66 5.06
CA HIS A 91 -3.44 -14.46 6.04
C HIS A 91 -4.32 -15.51 6.74
N HIS A 92 -5.46 -15.87 6.13
CA HIS A 92 -6.37 -16.95 6.52
C HIS A 92 -7.09 -16.74 7.86
N ALA A 93 -7.21 -15.51 8.36
CA ALA A 93 -8.11 -15.21 9.47
C ALA A 93 -9.58 -15.14 9.00
N THR A 94 -10.52 -15.49 9.87
CA THR A 94 -11.94 -15.12 9.72
C THR A 94 -12.10 -13.69 10.20
N VAL A 95 -12.50 -12.77 9.32
CA VAL A 95 -12.48 -11.33 9.62
C VAL A 95 -13.89 -10.75 9.77
N THR A 96 -14.14 -10.09 10.91
CA THR A 96 -15.34 -9.26 11.13
C THR A 96 -14.97 -7.78 11.13
N ILE A 97 -15.56 -7.00 10.23
CA ILE A 97 -15.34 -5.55 10.14
C ILE A 97 -16.45 -4.81 10.89
N CYS A 98 -16.05 -4.01 11.88
CA CYS A 98 -16.92 -3.20 12.72
C CYS A 98 -16.80 -1.71 12.38
N HIS A 99 -17.87 -0.94 12.58
CA HIS A 99 -17.89 0.50 12.35
C HIS A 99 -18.97 1.21 13.20
N SER A 100 -19.13 2.52 13.02
CA SER A 100 -20.05 3.36 13.81
C SER A 100 -21.55 3.00 13.76
N LYS A 101 -21.94 2.03 12.92
CA LYS A 101 -23.32 1.53 12.82
C LYS A 101 -23.46 0.07 13.26
N THR A 102 -22.35 -0.56 13.66
CA THR A 102 -22.36 -1.91 14.20
C THR A 102 -23.04 -1.92 15.56
N LYS A 103 -24.01 -2.82 15.75
CA LYS A 103 -24.66 -3.05 17.04
C LYS A 103 -23.79 -4.00 17.87
N ASN A 104 -23.88 -3.88 19.20
CA ASN A 104 -23.20 -4.77 20.14
C ASN A 104 -21.67 -4.85 19.93
N LEU A 105 -21.03 -3.71 19.64
CA LEU A 105 -19.59 -3.64 19.37
C LEU A 105 -18.75 -4.41 20.40
N SER A 106 -19.01 -4.20 21.69
CA SER A 106 -18.29 -4.86 22.78
C SER A 106 -18.38 -6.39 22.75
N GLN A 107 -19.51 -6.95 22.33
CA GLN A 107 -19.71 -8.40 22.24
C GLN A 107 -18.93 -8.98 21.07
N LEU A 108 -18.83 -8.26 19.95
CA LEU A 108 -18.06 -8.70 18.79
C LEU A 108 -16.56 -8.65 19.09
N THR A 109 -16.08 -7.56 19.69
CA THR A 109 -14.65 -7.42 20.04
C THR A 109 -14.21 -8.42 21.10
N ALA A 110 -15.10 -8.81 22.02
CA ALA A 110 -14.81 -9.78 23.08
C ALA A 110 -14.62 -11.22 22.56
N GLN A 111 -14.92 -11.47 21.28
CA GLN A 111 -14.71 -12.77 20.62
C GLN A 111 -13.42 -12.80 19.78
N ALA A 112 -12.73 -11.66 19.63
CA ALA A 112 -11.59 -11.51 18.74
C ALA A 112 -10.31 -12.11 19.34
N ASP A 113 -9.68 -13.05 18.64
CA ASP A 113 -8.31 -13.47 18.92
C ASP A 113 -7.31 -12.36 18.55
N ILE A 114 -7.62 -11.64 17.47
CA ILE A 114 -6.86 -10.51 16.97
C ILE A 114 -7.80 -9.31 16.84
N LEU A 115 -7.51 -8.23 17.57
CA LEU A 115 -8.31 -7.01 17.59
C LEU A 115 -7.49 -5.84 17.03
N VAL A 116 -7.87 -5.32 15.86
CA VAL A 116 -7.28 -4.11 15.27
C VAL A 116 -8.24 -2.94 15.45
N VAL A 117 -7.80 -1.84 16.05
CA VAL A 117 -8.63 -0.67 16.34
C VAL A 117 -8.08 0.58 15.64
N ALA A 118 -8.89 1.18 14.78
CA ALA A 118 -8.55 2.36 13.96
C ALA A 118 -9.78 3.25 13.75
N ILE A 119 -10.28 3.83 14.83
CA ILE A 119 -11.55 4.60 14.87
C ILE A 119 -11.37 6.08 15.22
N GLY A 120 -10.20 6.51 15.72
CA GLY A 120 -9.93 7.89 16.09
C GLY A 120 -10.83 8.38 17.24
N ARG A 121 -11.00 7.55 18.26
CA ARG A 121 -11.81 7.81 19.45
C ARG A 121 -11.03 7.39 20.69
N ALA A 122 -10.44 8.38 21.36
CA ALA A 122 -9.61 8.21 22.55
C ALA A 122 -10.21 7.23 23.57
N GLU A 123 -9.47 6.15 23.86
CA GLU A 123 -9.76 5.18 24.93
C GLU A 123 -11.21 4.63 24.94
N MET A 124 -11.86 4.58 23.77
CA MET A 124 -13.24 4.09 23.64
C MET A 124 -13.36 2.59 23.91
N VAL A 125 -12.41 1.79 23.39
CA VAL A 125 -12.40 0.34 23.59
C VAL A 125 -11.86 0.03 24.99
N LYS A 126 -12.70 -0.51 25.86
CA LYS A 126 -12.37 -0.82 27.26
C LYS A 126 -11.75 -2.20 27.41
N GLY A 127 -11.06 -2.45 28.53
CA GLY A 127 -10.46 -3.77 28.79
C GLY A 127 -11.49 -4.90 28.81
N SER A 128 -12.71 -4.62 29.27
CA SER A 128 -13.83 -5.59 29.27
C SER A 128 -14.35 -5.96 27.89
N TRP A 129 -13.92 -5.27 26.83
CA TRP A 129 -14.31 -5.54 25.45
C TRP A 129 -13.33 -6.49 24.76
N ILE A 130 -12.25 -6.89 25.44
CA ILE A 130 -11.14 -7.63 24.86
C ILE A 130 -11.22 -9.08 25.33
N LYS A 131 -11.05 -10.01 24.39
CA LYS A 131 -10.94 -11.44 24.72
C LYS A 131 -9.67 -11.68 25.55
N PRO A 132 -9.73 -12.41 26.68
CA PRO A 132 -8.52 -12.81 27.41
C PRO A 132 -7.54 -13.53 26.48
N GLY A 133 -6.27 -13.10 26.49
CA GLY A 133 -5.23 -13.66 25.64
C GLY A 133 -5.19 -13.15 24.19
N ALA A 134 -6.03 -12.18 23.82
CA ALA A 134 -6.01 -11.61 22.46
C ALA A 134 -4.73 -10.82 22.15
N ILE A 135 -4.42 -10.73 20.85
CA ILE A 135 -3.52 -9.72 20.29
C ILE A 135 -4.33 -8.45 20.02
N VAL A 136 -3.90 -7.31 20.56
CA VAL A 136 -4.56 -6.01 20.38
C VAL A 136 -3.63 -5.02 19.70
N ILE A 137 -4.03 -4.54 18.52
CA ILE A 137 -3.30 -3.54 17.73
C ILE A 137 -4.09 -2.23 17.72
N ASP A 138 -3.57 -1.21 18.37
CA ASP A 138 -4.14 0.12 18.48
C ASP A 138 -3.46 1.08 17.49
N CYS A 139 -4.22 1.47 16.46
CA CYS A 139 -3.77 2.41 15.42
C CYS A 139 -4.16 3.86 15.76
N GLY A 140 -4.88 4.09 16.86
CA GLY A 140 -5.37 5.41 17.26
C GLY A 140 -4.23 6.33 17.65
N ILE A 141 -4.33 7.60 17.25
CA ILE A 141 -3.50 8.69 17.77
C ILE A 141 -4.44 9.85 18.09
N ASN A 142 -4.73 10.01 19.37
CA ASN A 142 -5.62 11.04 19.88
C ASN A 142 -4.84 11.93 20.85
N SER A 143 -4.96 13.24 20.71
CA SER A 143 -4.41 14.19 21.68
C SER A 143 -5.47 14.56 22.72
N ILE A 144 -5.14 14.39 24.00
CA ILE A 144 -5.99 14.78 25.13
C ILE A 144 -5.21 15.69 26.09
N PRO A 145 -5.87 16.58 26.86
CA PRO A 145 -5.20 17.34 27.92
C PRO A 145 -4.54 16.41 28.95
N GLY A 146 -3.29 16.69 29.33
CA GLY A 146 -2.55 15.93 30.34
C GLY A 146 -1.04 16.00 30.17
N GLN A 147 -0.29 15.61 31.21
CA GLN A 147 1.17 15.51 31.09
C GLN A 147 1.56 14.26 30.28
N SER A 148 2.59 14.41 29.46
CA SER A 148 3.24 13.28 28.77
C SER A 148 3.63 12.19 29.75
N ARG A 149 3.43 10.91 29.37
CA ARG A 149 3.90 9.79 30.20
C ARG A 149 5.44 9.77 30.18
N PRO A 150 6.11 9.49 31.31
CA PRO A 150 7.58 9.46 31.41
C PRO A 150 8.27 8.33 30.61
N GLN A 151 7.52 7.57 29.81
CA GLN A 151 7.99 6.37 29.10
C GLN A 151 8.58 6.64 27.71
N ILE A 152 8.66 7.90 27.27
CA ILE A 152 9.37 8.28 26.05
C ILE A 152 10.67 8.97 26.46
N PRO A 153 11.85 8.34 26.25
CA PRO A 153 13.13 9.01 26.41
C PRO A 153 13.16 10.26 25.50
N ASN A 154 13.44 11.43 26.07
CA ASN A 154 13.47 12.75 25.41
C ASN A 154 12.12 13.41 25.08
N ASP A 155 11.02 13.12 25.79
CA ASP A 155 9.82 13.97 25.71
C ASP A 155 10.03 15.30 26.45
N THR A 156 10.74 16.21 25.81
CA THR A 156 10.99 17.59 26.26
C THR A 156 9.80 18.51 25.97
N LYS A 157 8.68 17.99 25.44
CA LYS A 157 7.55 18.83 25.02
C LYS A 157 6.63 19.16 26.20
N LYS A 158 6.78 20.38 26.72
CA LYS A 158 5.87 21.11 27.62
C LYS A 158 4.48 21.40 26.99
N SER A 159 3.88 20.47 26.24
CA SER A 159 2.67 20.75 25.45
C SER A 159 1.36 20.66 26.26
N GLY A 160 1.40 20.16 27.50
CA GLY A 160 0.19 19.95 28.30
C GLY A 160 -0.80 18.96 27.67
N GLN A 161 -0.36 18.20 26.65
CA GLN A 161 -1.13 17.20 25.95
C GLN A 161 -0.47 15.82 26.05
N ARG A 162 -1.32 14.79 26.20
CA ARG A 162 -0.94 13.38 26.20
C ARG A 162 -1.51 12.73 24.94
N LEU A 163 -0.68 11.94 24.25
CA LEU A 163 -1.14 11.08 23.16
C LEU A 163 -1.67 9.76 23.74
N VAL A 164 -2.84 9.34 23.26
CA VAL A 164 -3.49 8.08 23.62
C VAL A 164 -4.07 7.40 22.39
N GLY A 165 -4.20 6.09 22.46
CA GLY A 165 -4.82 5.29 21.41
C GLY A 165 -6.33 5.28 21.49
N ASP A 166 -6.95 4.44 20.66
CA ASP A 166 -8.39 4.19 20.68
C ASP A 166 -8.78 3.17 21.76
N VAL A 167 -7.80 2.45 22.33
CA VAL A 167 -7.95 1.44 23.38
C VAL A 167 -7.51 2.02 24.73
N ALA A 168 -8.27 1.72 25.79
CA ALA A 168 -7.91 2.01 27.17
C ALA A 168 -6.73 1.11 27.62
N PHE A 169 -5.50 1.51 27.26
CA PHE A 169 -4.29 0.69 27.36
C PHE A 169 -4.06 0.07 28.75
N GLU A 170 -4.30 0.82 29.83
CA GLU A 170 -4.06 0.33 31.20
C GLU A 170 -4.99 -0.80 31.63
N GLU A 171 -6.22 -0.81 31.10
CA GLU A 171 -7.18 -1.89 31.31
C GLU A 171 -6.84 -3.07 30.40
N ALA A 172 -6.60 -2.78 29.12
CA ALA A 172 -6.38 -3.76 28.07
C ALA A 172 -5.11 -4.60 28.28
N LYS A 173 -4.01 -4.01 28.76
CA LYS A 173 -2.76 -4.73 29.05
C LYS A 173 -2.88 -5.81 30.13
N LYS A 174 -3.96 -5.78 30.93
CA LYS A 174 -4.23 -6.79 31.96
C LYS A 174 -5.00 -8.00 31.42
N VAL A 175 -5.50 -7.91 30.19
CA VAL A 175 -6.41 -8.90 29.55
C VAL A 175 -5.76 -9.50 28.30
N ALA A 176 -5.20 -8.65 27.44
CA ALA A 176 -4.53 -9.06 26.20
C ALA A 176 -3.22 -9.80 26.49
N SER A 177 -2.89 -10.78 25.65
CA SER A 177 -1.55 -11.40 25.65
C SER A 177 -0.50 -10.47 25.02
N TYR A 178 -0.94 -9.65 24.06
CA TYR A 178 -0.11 -8.64 23.42
C TYR A 178 -0.93 -7.38 23.17
N ILE A 179 -0.36 -6.22 23.46
CA ILE A 179 -0.98 -4.94 23.12
C ILE A 179 0.07 -3.92 22.68
N THR A 180 -0.22 -3.20 21.60
CA THR A 180 0.63 -2.10 21.15
C THR A 180 0.45 -0.86 22.02
N PRO A 181 1.52 -0.21 22.51
CA PRO A 181 1.40 1.07 23.20
C PRO A 181 1.11 2.21 22.22
N VAL A 182 0.45 3.25 22.74
CA VAL A 182 0.32 4.53 22.04
C VAL A 182 0.84 5.65 22.95
N PRO A 183 1.85 6.43 22.51
CA PRO A 183 2.62 6.25 21.27
C PRO A 183 3.61 5.07 21.33
N GLY A 184 4.29 4.78 20.22
CA GLY A 184 5.39 3.80 20.16
C GLY A 184 5.04 2.43 19.55
N GLY A 185 3.77 2.17 19.26
CA GLY A 185 3.31 0.95 18.58
C GLY A 185 3.25 1.08 17.05
N VAL A 186 2.05 1.31 16.51
CA VAL A 186 1.78 1.31 15.06
C VAL A 186 2.44 2.48 14.32
N GLY A 187 2.57 3.65 14.97
CA GLY A 187 3.15 4.85 14.36
C GLY A 187 4.55 4.64 13.76
N PRO A 188 5.55 4.21 14.56
CA PRO A 188 6.89 3.90 14.06
C PRO A 188 6.92 2.86 12.92
N MET A 189 6.02 1.87 12.97
CA MET A 189 5.92 0.84 11.94
C MET A 189 5.46 1.40 10.59
N THR A 190 4.62 2.44 10.59
CA THR A 190 4.18 3.08 9.35
C THR A 190 5.37 3.65 8.57
N VAL A 191 6.31 4.31 9.25
CA VAL A 191 7.54 4.83 8.62
C VAL A 191 8.45 3.70 8.15
N ALA A 192 8.62 2.65 8.96
CA ALA A 192 9.42 1.50 8.57
C ALA A 192 8.86 0.82 7.30
N MET A 193 7.54 0.69 7.18
CA MET A 193 6.88 0.10 6.00
C MET A 193 6.96 1.01 4.77
N LEU A 194 6.88 2.33 4.94
CA LEU A 194 7.15 3.27 3.85
C LEU A 194 8.57 3.10 3.31
N MET A 195 9.57 2.97 4.20
CA MET A 195 10.96 2.73 3.77
C MET A 195 11.11 1.36 3.09
N LYS A 196 10.44 0.32 3.59
CA LYS A 196 10.40 -1.00 2.95
C LYS A 196 9.83 -0.90 1.52
N ASN A 197 8.69 -0.24 1.33
CA ASN A 197 8.09 -0.02 0.01
C ASN A 197 9.01 0.81 -0.90
N THR A 198 9.70 1.81 -0.34
CA THR A 198 10.69 2.62 -1.07
C THR A 198 11.86 1.78 -1.58
N VAL A 199 12.42 0.90 -0.74
CA VAL A 199 13.49 -0.03 -1.15
C VAL A 199 12.98 -1.01 -2.22
N LEU A 200 11.77 -1.55 -2.06
CA LEU A 200 11.15 -2.43 -3.07
C LEU A 200 11.00 -1.71 -4.42
N SER A 201 10.56 -0.45 -4.42
CA SER A 201 10.46 0.39 -5.62
C SER A 201 11.82 0.56 -6.28
N ALA A 202 12.85 0.92 -5.51
CA ALA A 202 14.21 1.09 -6.00
C ALA A 202 14.78 -0.21 -6.59
N GLN A 203 14.56 -1.35 -5.94
CA GLN A 203 14.97 -2.67 -6.44
C GLN A 203 14.27 -3.04 -7.76
N ARG A 204 12.97 -2.76 -7.89
CA ARG A 204 12.23 -2.95 -9.15
C ARG A 204 12.81 -2.09 -10.27
N GLN A 205 13.10 -0.82 -9.98
CA GLN A 205 13.70 0.09 -10.96
C GLN A 205 15.13 -0.34 -11.33
N ALA A 206 15.95 -0.75 -10.37
CA ALA A 206 17.29 -1.24 -10.62
C ALA A 206 17.29 -2.51 -11.50
N ARG A 207 16.37 -3.46 -11.25
CA ARG A 207 16.21 -4.64 -12.11
C ARG A 207 15.86 -4.27 -13.56
N LYS A 208 14.97 -3.30 -13.77
CA LYS A 208 14.64 -2.79 -15.12
C LYS A 208 15.85 -2.16 -15.82
N LEU A 209 16.72 -1.47 -15.08
CA LEU A 209 17.93 -0.83 -15.63
C LEU A 209 19.06 -1.82 -15.92
N LEU A 210 19.22 -2.83 -15.06
CA LEU A 210 20.30 -3.81 -15.14
C LEU A 210 19.99 -4.99 -16.06
N ASN A 211 18.72 -5.27 -16.35
CA ASN A 211 18.31 -6.28 -17.31
C ASN A 211 17.80 -5.60 -18.61
N PRO A 212 18.66 -5.37 -19.61
CA PRO A 212 18.33 -4.61 -20.82
C PRO A 212 17.52 -5.42 -21.83
N GLN A 213 17.00 -6.61 -21.47
CA GLN A 213 16.07 -7.31 -22.34
C GLN A 213 14.78 -6.50 -22.45
N TRP A 214 14.50 -6.00 -23.65
CA TRP A 214 13.23 -5.36 -23.92
C TRP A 214 12.12 -6.39 -23.73
N GLY A 215 11.15 -6.08 -22.88
CA GLY A 215 9.97 -6.90 -22.65
C GLY A 215 8.97 -6.77 -23.80
N LEU A 216 9.46 -6.80 -25.05
CA LEU A 216 8.63 -6.61 -26.24
C LEU A 216 7.59 -7.70 -26.31
N ARG A 217 6.33 -7.33 -26.12
CA ARG A 217 5.21 -8.23 -26.40
C ARG A 217 4.84 -8.08 -27.87
N LEU A 218 5.40 -8.98 -28.68
CA LEU A 218 5.10 -9.06 -30.11
C LEU A 218 3.60 -9.27 -30.31
N LEU A 219 3.04 -8.58 -31.30
CA LEU A 219 1.67 -8.83 -31.72
C LEU A 219 1.58 -10.23 -32.35
N PRO A 220 0.49 -10.97 -32.14
CA PRO A 220 0.31 -12.28 -32.75
C PRO A 220 0.33 -12.17 -34.28
N LEU A 221 1.00 -13.12 -34.93
CA LEU A 221 1.09 -13.22 -36.38
C LEU A 221 -0.05 -14.09 -36.91
N ASN A 222 -0.86 -13.53 -37.81
CA ASN A 222 -1.91 -14.25 -38.52
C ASN A 222 -1.42 -14.63 -39.92
N LEU A 223 -0.76 -15.79 -40.04
CA LEU A 223 -0.19 -16.27 -41.31
C LEU A 223 -1.29 -16.59 -42.33
N LYS A 224 -1.10 -16.17 -43.59
CA LYS A 224 -2.04 -16.41 -44.69
C LYS A 224 -1.35 -17.18 -45.82
N THR A 225 -2.11 -18.07 -46.47
CA THR A 225 -1.66 -18.80 -47.66
C THR A 225 -2.72 -18.66 -48.76
N PRO A 226 -2.37 -18.15 -49.97
CA PRO A 226 -1.04 -17.68 -50.36
C PRO A 226 -0.58 -16.44 -49.58
N VAL A 227 0.73 -16.22 -49.54
CA VAL A 227 1.32 -15.06 -48.85
C VAL A 227 0.85 -13.77 -49.54
N PRO A 228 0.23 -12.82 -48.81
CA PRO A 228 -0.21 -11.55 -49.39
C PRO A 228 0.97 -10.67 -49.83
N SER A 229 0.71 -9.62 -50.61
CA SER A 229 1.76 -8.66 -50.96
C SER A 229 2.20 -7.82 -49.75
N ASP A 230 3.42 -7.28 -49.80
CA ASP A 230 4.01 -6.48 -48.71
C ASP A 230 3.10 -5.33 -48.26
N ILE A 231 2.44 -4.65 -49.20
CA ILE A 231 1.51 -3.55 -48.88
C ILE A 231 0.24 -4.03 -48.18
N GLN A 232 -0.23 -5.24 -48.51
CA GLN A 232 -1.37 -5.84 -47.83
C GLN A 232 -0.96 -6.25 -46.41
N ILE A 233 0.22 -6.83 -46.23
CA ILE A 233 0.76 -7.18 -44.90
C ILE A 233 0.88 -5.93 -44.03
N ALA A 234 1.56 -4.89 -44.52
CA ALA A 234 1.80 -3.64 -43.77
C ALA A 234 0.50 -2.93 -43.36
N ARG A 235 -0.56 -3.01 -44.18
CA ARG A 235 -1.86 -2.39 -43.88
C ARG A 235 -2.81 -3.29 -43.08
N SER A 236 -2.52 -4.58 -42.98
CA SER A 236 -3.42 -5.54 -42.33
C SER A 236 -3.32 -5.59 -40.81
N GLN A 237 -2.18 -5.14 -40.26
CA GLN A 237 -1.94 -5.18 -38.81
C GLN A 237 -2.21 -3.81 -38.20
N GLU A 238 -2.95 -3.80 -37.09
CA GLU A 238 -3.07 -2.60 -36.27
C GLU A 238 -1.80 -2.42 -35.42
N PRO A 239 -1.07 -1.31 -35.57
CA PRO A 239 0.09 -1.04 -34.72
C PRO A 239 -0.32 -0.91 -33.26
N LYS A 240 0.53 -1.44 -32.38
CA LYS A 240 0.40 -1.29 -30.93
C LYS A 240 0.43 0.18 -30.53
N ASP A 241 -0.25 0.52 -29.43
CA ASP A 241 -0.17 1.88 -28.88
C ASP A 241 1.30 2.23 -28.57
N ILE A 242 1.73 3.39 -29.07
CA ILE A 242 3.10 3.86 -28.99
C ILE A 242 3.57 4.03 -27.54
N VAL A 243 2.67 4.31 -26.60
CA VAL A 243 2.98 4.40 -25.17
C VAL A 243 3.39 3.05 -24.62
N LEU A 244 2.65 1.98 -24.99
CA LEU A 244 2.99 0.62 -24.59
C LEU A 244 4.33 0.18 -25.18
N VAL A 245 4.59 0.51 -26.45
CA VAL A 245 5.88 0.22 -27.07
C VAL A 245 7.00 0.96 -26.35
N ALA A 246 6.80 2.24 -26.04
CA ALA A 246 7.77 3.07 -25.32
C ALA A 246 8.09 2.51 -23.92
N GLU A 247 7.08 2.04 -23.19
CA GLU A 247 7.24 1.37 -21.90
C GLU A 247 8.03 0.06 -22.03
N GLU A 248 7.72 -0.77 -23.03
CA GLU A 248 8.38 -2.07 -23.25
C GLU A 248 9.86 -1.96 -23.62
N VAL A 249 10.25 -0.87 -24.28
CA VAL A 249 11.65 -0.56 -24.61
C VAL A 249 12.35 0.28 -23.53
N GLY A 250 11.66 0.56 -22.40
CA GLY A 250 12.25 1.21 -21.23
C GLY A 250 12.41 2.74 -21.34
N LEU A 251 11.54 3.40 -22.10
CA LEU A 251 11.40 4.86 -22.08
C LEU A 251 10.52 5.31 -20.92
N TYR A 252 10.86 6.45 -20.34
CA TYR A 252 10.05 7.05 -19.29
C TYR A 252 8.95 7.94 -19.87
N PRO A 253 7.79 8.10 -19.19
CA PRO A 253 6.69 8.94 -19.70
C PRO A 253 7.12 10.37 -20.04
N ASN A 254 8.04 10.96 -19.28
CA ASN A 254 8.56 12.31 -19.52
C ASN A 254 9.56 12.40 -20.69
N GLU A 255 9.94 11.27 -21.29
CA GLU A 255 10.82 11.19 -22.45
C GLU A 255 10.05 11.02 -23.76
N VAL A 256 8.74 10.80 -23.68
CA VAL A 256 7.88 10.44 -24.81
C VAL A 256 6.80 11.50 -24.98
N ASN A 257 6.89 12.27 -26.07
CA ASN A 257 5.86 13.22 -26.45
C ASN A 257 4.94 12.56 -27.50
N GLN A 258 3.78 12.09 -27.05
CA GLN A 258 2.83 11.36 -27.88
C GLN A 258 2.13 12.25 -28.91
N TYR A 259 1.92 11.71 -30.12
CA TYR A 259 1.13 12.31 -31.20
C TYR A 259 0.12 11.27 -31.72
N GLY A 260 -1.03 11.20 -31.07
CA GLY A 260 -2.01 10.12 -31.27
C GLY A 260 -1.49 8.75 -30.81
N HIS A 261 -2.19 7.68 -31.15
CA HIS A 261 -1.88 6.34 -30.59
C HIS A 261 -0.68 5.64 -31.23
N LYS A 262 -0.19 6.11 -32.38
CA LYS A 262 0.78 5.36 -33.20
C LYS A 262 2.11 6.07 -33.40
N LYS A 263 2.26 7.30 -32.92
CA LYS A 263 3.46 8.13 -33.14
C LYS A 263 3.84 8.88 -31.87
N ALA A 264 5.15 9.05 -31.66
CA ALA A 264 5.68 9.86 -30.58
C ALA A 264 7.02 10.47 -30.99
N LYS A 265 7.38 11.61 -30.38
CA LYS A 265 8.75 12.14 -30.40
C LYS A 265 9.45 11.74 -29.13
N ILE A 266 10.70 11.31 -29.25
CA ILE A 266 11.53 10.91 -28.11
C ILE A 266 12.50 12.05 -27.76
N SER A 267 12.62 12.37 -26.48
CA SER A 267 13.58 13.37 -26.00
C SER A 267 15.02 12.93 -26.26
N LEU A 268 15.88 13.85 -26.70
CA LEU A 268 17.31 13.59 -26.89
C LEU A 268 18.04 13.25 -25.58
N SER A 269 17.47 13.59 -24.42
CA SER A 269 18.00 13.20 -23.11
C SER A 269 18.15 11.68 -22.95
N VAL A 270 17.35 10.90 -23.69
CA VAL A 270 17.40 9.43 -23.69
C VAL A 270 18.77 8.92 -24.14
N LEU A 271 19.40 9.56 -25.13
CA LEU A 271 20.72 9.17 -25.61
C LEU A 271 21.77 9.26 -24.51
N LYS A 272 21.70 10.32 -23.69
CA LYS A 272 22.59 10.50 -22.53
C LYS A 272 22.31 9.46 -21.45
N ARG A 273 21.03 9.18 -21.16
CA ARG A 273 20.64 8.18 -20.15
C ARG A 273 21.08 6.76 -20.52
N LEU A 274 20.96 6.41 -21.80
CA LEU A 274 21.27 5.08 -22.31
C LEU A 274 22.70 4.95 -22.87
N GLN A 275 23.57 5.96 -22.68
CA GLN A 275 24.92 5.97 -23.25
C GLN A 275 25.79 4.78 -22.83
N HIS A 276 25.54 4.23 -21.64
CA HIS A 276 26.25 3.08 -21.07
C HIS A 276 25.61 1.73 -21.44
N GLN A 277 24.42 1.73 -22.05
CA GLN A 277 23.75 0.52 -22.50
C GLN A 277 24.32 0.09 -23.85
N LYS A 278 24.70 -1.19 -23.98
CA LYS A 278 25.33 -1.74 -25.19
C LYS A 278 24.51 -1.49 -26.46
N ASN A 279 23.17 -1.58 -26.35
CA ASN A 279 22.23 -1.34 -27.46
C ASN A 279 21.59 0.05 -27.43
N GLY A 280 21.98 0.94 -26.52
CA GLY A 280 21.37 2.27 -26.35
C GLY A 280 21.73 3.30 -27.42
N LYS A 281 22.58 2.92 -28.38
CA LYS A 281 23.08 3.78 -29.46
C LYS A 281 22.31 3.65 -30.78
N TYR A 282 21.38 2.71 -30.88
CA TYR A 282 20.63 2.45 -32.11
C TYR A 282 19.32 3.26 -32.12
N VAL A 283 19.13 4.07 -33.15
CA VAL A 283 17.85 4.74 -33.44
C VAL A 283 17.19 3.97 -34.58
N VAL A 284 16.06 3.31 -34.32
CA VAL A 284 15.24 2.72 -35.39
C VAL A 284 14.30 3.80 -35.90
N VAL A 285 14.54 4.27 -37.12
CA VAL A 285 13.62 5.13 -37.86
C VAL A 285 12.80 4.21 -38.77
N ALA A 286 11.58 3.88 -38.36
CA ALA A 286 10.62 3.16 -39.19
C ALA A 286 9.46 4.14 -39.51
N GLY A 287 9.24 4.35 -40.81
CA GLY A 287 8.16 5.18 -41.36
C GLY A 287 7.08 4.33 -42.01
#